data_AF-A0A174SV76-F1
#
_entry.id   AF-A0A174SV76-F1
#
_cell.length_a   1.000
_cell.length_b   1.000
_cell.length_c   1.000
_cell.angle_alpha   90.00
_cell.angle_beta   90.00
_cell.angle_gamma   90.00
#
_symmetry.space_group_name_H-M   'P 1'
#
loop_
_entity.id
_entity.type
_entity.pdbx_description
1 polymer ?
#
loop_
_entity_poly.entity_id
_entity_poly.type
_entity_poly.pdbx_seq_one_letter_code
_entity_poly.pdbx_strand_id
1 'polypeptide(L)'
;MRKCENIYEEICALEPVVDSLPCVHNNMTMQGRRKVFYISDIHCDMKMKKGFKDFSDKEYINHVIKKMNGDDPFGDNPLIIVGDIDCCTENVDYFFSQLRMRRDGIIIFVLGNHEIWAYDMAVSDLDEIIKRYRVICKKHDVIMLQNELAFFYDDRTGNGELLSFSHHHVISENELSELAIDEIQVYAEKAKMIVFGGLGFSGKCKTLTSEGSIYNADIGLYRDAVPTLAEDIIQAEKSEKAYLKVLEALSNYNVIIATHCPLDNWSERGYNSNFIYLSGHTHHNIFHMSSDKTVFADNQVGYSSDDYDLRYFLINGTYDSFINYSDGIYKITYEQYIDFNIGKNVRLKKKNDGKQIVLLKKGFAHMFVYYNRSNKLMLLNGGSPKQLYHELNYYYKNLDKYVSNIKTIMNSYMDKLLNISKVIKSIGGDGSIHGCIVDIDYYNHIYINPVDGKITPYFAYDMEQKYVYKDLYTLLAEKKPSLLSGYVEWQKIDSNNEIVVRNTELTDLAVLVTDKKIYSASKIIKSIQYLLFQDVVREWNDKILRISNREETIGEMERLEIDNSIYQSILQSN
;
A
#
# COMPACT_ATOMS: atom_id res chain seq x y z
N MET A 1 -8.81 37.71 -22.29
CA MET A 1 -9.83 36.67 -22.54
C MET A 1 -9.93 36.39 -24.04
N ARG A 2 -9.03 35.58 -24.60
CA ARG A 2 -9.32 34.86 -25.84
C ARG A 2 -10.02 33.58 -25.42
N LYS A 3 -11.23 33.35 -25.94
CA LYS A 3 -11.86 32.02 -25.90
C LYS A 3 -10.94 31.07 -26.66
N CYS A 4 -10.17 30.26 -25.96
CA CYS A 4 -9.67 29.01 -26.50
C CYS A 4 -10.43 27.92 -25.76
N GLU A 5 -11.66 27.67 -26.23
CA GLU A 5 -12.34 26.40 -26.03
C GLU A 5 -11.36 25.28 -26.42
N ASN A 6 -11.25 24.26 -25.59
CA ASN A 6 -10.23 23.22 -25.69
C ASN A 6 -10.57 22.31 -26.88
N ILE A 7 -10.08 22.66 -28.07
CA ILE A 7 -10.32 21.97 -29.35
C ILE A 7 -10.05 20.46 -29.24
N TYR A 8 -9.18 20.01 -28.33
CA TYR A 8 -8.91 18.58 -28.09
C TYR A 8 -10.16 17.79 -27.66
N GLU A 9 -10.97 18.34 -26.74
CA GLU A 9 -12.19 17.66 -26.27
C GLU A 9 -13.32 17.73 -27.32
N GLU A 10 -13.35 18.77 -28.15
CA GLU A 10 -14.30 18.87 -29.28
C GLU A 10 -13.95 17.93 -30.44
N ILE A 11 -12.66 17.68 -30.70
CA ILE A 11 -12.20 16.76 -31.74
C ILE A 11 -12.29 15.29 -31.27
N CYS A 12 -11.94 15.03 -30.01
CA CYS A 12 -11.95 13.69 -29.42
C CYS A 12 -13.30 13.35 -28.80
N ALA A 13 -14.42 13.51 -29.54
CA ALA A 13 -15.78 13.16 -29.11
C ALA A 13 -15.85 11.74 -28.51
N LEU A 14 -15.51 11.63 -27.23
CA LEU A 14 -15.50 10.42 -26.44
C LEU A 14 -16.48 10.71 -25.32
N GLU A 15 -17.58 9.99 -25.36
CA GLU A 15 -18.68 10.18 -24.41
C GLU A 15 -18.15 10.06 -22.97
N PRO A 16 -18.54 10.96 -22.06
CA PRO A 16 -18.23 10.80 -20.65
C PRO A 16 -18.82 9.46 -20.18
N VAL A 17 -17.98 8.58 -19.64
CA VAL A 17 -18.48 7.37 -18.98
C VAL A 17 -19.18 7.83 -17.70
N VAL A 18 -20.51 7.79 -17.77
CA VAL A 18 -21.42 7.93 -16.64
C VAL A 18 -21.24 6.70 -15.74
N ASP A 19 -20.96 6.96 -14.46
CA ASP A 19 -20.95 6.02 -13.34
C ASP A 19 -20.01 4.81 -13.46
N SER A 20 -18.74 5.02 -13.08
CA SER A 20 -18.00 3.94 -12.42
C SER A 20 -18.21 4.09 -10.92
N LEU A 21 -18.90 3.10 -10.33
CA LEU A 21 -18.97 2.87 -8.88
C LEU A 21 -17.61 3.18 -8.24
N PRO A 22 -17.56 3.80 -7.04
CA PRO A 22 -16.30 4.06 -6.34
C PRO A 22 -15.53 2.75 -6.23
N CYS A 23 -14.47 2.65 -7.02
CA CYS A 23 -13.58 1.51 -7.06
C CYS A 23 -12.79 1.53 -5.76
N VAL A 24 -13.30 0.82 -4.76
CA VAL A 24 -12.57 0.52 -3.52
C VAL A 24 -11.42 -0.40 -3.92
N HIS A 25 -10.27 0.19 -4.19
CA HIS A 25 -9.10 -0.51 -4.70
C HIS A 25 -8.70 -1.66 -3.78
N ASN A 26 -8.63 -2.84 -4.40
CA ASN A 26 -8.05 -4.10 -3.91
C ASN A 26 -7.60 -4.08 -2.45
N ASN A 27 -8.58 -4.29 -1.56
CA ASN A 27 -8.48 -4.17 -0.12
C ASN A 27 -7.69 -5.33 0.52
N MET A 28 -6.50 -5.65 0.02
CA MET A 28 -5.61 -6.62 0.65
C MET A 28 -4.60 -5.91 1.54
N THR A 29 -5.00 -5.42 2.72
CA THR A 29 -4.06 -5.26 3.85
C THR A 29 -3.54 -6.64 4.26
N MET A 30 -2.61 -7.18 3.47
CA MET A 30 -1.64 -8.14 3.94
C MET A 30 -0.66 -7.36 4.82
N GLN A 31 -0.33 -7.89 6.00
CA GLN A 31 0.67 -7.30 6.88
C GLN A 31 1.94 -6.96 6.07
N GLY A 32 2.30 -5.67 6.03
CA GLY A 32 3.50 -5.19 5.32
C GLY A 32 3.26 -4.44 4.00
N ARG A 33 2.03 -4.33 3.49
CA ARG A 33 1.71 -3.44 2.35
C ARG A 33 1.42 -2.01 2.83
N ARG A 34 1.75 -1.02 2.00
CA ARG A 34 1.59 0.43 2.31
C ARG A 34 0.62 1.08 1.35
N LYS A 35 -0.22 1.99 1.84
CA LYS A 35 -1.12 2.80 1.01
C LYS A 35 -0.33 3.92 0.35
N VAL A 36 -0.60 4.16 -0.93
CA VAL A 36 -0.14 5.33 -1.68
C VAL A 36 -1.38 5.98 -2.28
N PHE A 37 -1.67 7.20 -1.87
CA PHE A 37 -2.76 7.99 -2.42
C PHE A 37 -2.36 8.65 -3.73
N TYR A 38 -3.32 8.89 -4.61
CA TYR A 38 -3.08 9.60 -5.85
C TYR A 38 -4.32 10.38 -6.32
N ILE A 39 -4.08 11.44 -7.10
CA ILE A 39 -5.11 12.28 -7.74
C ILE A 39 -4.48 13.03 -8.92
N SER A 40 -5.28 13.42 -9.91
CA SER A 40 -4.83 14.24 -11.04
C SER A 40 -5.94 15.16 -11.56
N ASP A 41 -5.57 16.10 -12.43
CA ASP A 41 -6.52 16.91 -13.21
C ASP A 41 -7.50 17.67 -12.31
N ILE A 42 -6.98 18.26 -11.23
CA ILE A 42 -7.75 19.01 -10.22
C ILE A 42 -8.35 20.29 -10.83
N HIS A 43 -7.63 20.96 -11.73
CA HIS A 43 -8.07 22.13 -12.50
C HIS A 43 -8.75 23.21 -11.65
N CYS A 44 -8.00 23.81 -10.73
CA CYS A 44 -8.46 24.94 -9.91
C CYS A 44 -8.84 26.16 -10.77
N ASP A 45 -8.18 26.33 -11.91
CA ASP A 45 -8.44 27.34 -12.94
C ASP A 45 -9.83 27.19 -13.59
N MET A 46 -10.42 25.99 -13.51
CA MET A 46 -11.73 25.68 -14.09
C MET A 46 -12.89 25.87 -13.10
N LYS A 47 -12.66 26.57 -11.97
CA LYS A 47 -13.70 26.86 -10.94
C LYS A 47 -15.02 27.38 -11.52
N MET A 48 -14.95 28.20 -12.58
CA MET A 48 -16.12 28.79 -13.23
C MET A 48 -17.00 27.72 -13.91
N LYS A 49 -16.37 26.74 -14.56
CA LYS A 49 -17.03 25.59 -15.22
C LYS A 49 -17.56 24.60 -14.18
N LYS A 50 -16.87 24.48 -13.04
CA LYS A 50 -17.28 23.68 -11.87
C LYS A 50 -18.39 24.34 -11.02
N GLY A 51 -18.84 25.55 -11.37
CA GLY A 51 -19.97 26.22 -10.73
C GLY A 51 -19.63 27.15 -9.57
N PHE A 52 -18.34 27.40 -9.30
CA PHE A 52 -17.85 28.22 -8.19
C PHE A 52 -17.50 29.64 -8.62
N LYS A 53 -18.45 30.32 -9.28
CA LYS A 53 -18.22 31.64 -9.89
C LYS A 53 -17.99 32.75 -8.88
N ASP A 54 -18.58 32.61 -7.71
CA ASP A 54 -18.52 33.61 -6.64
C ASP A 54 -17.27 33.46 -5.76
N PHE A 55 -16.49 32.39 -5.94
CA PHE A 55 -15.29 32.14 -5.17
C PHE A 55 -14.09 32.85 -5.83
N SER A 56 -13.27 33.52 -5.02
CA SER A 56 -11.89 33.83 -5.40
C SER A 56 -11.09 32.53 -5.62
N ASP A 57 -9.96 32.62 -6.33
CA ASP A 57 -9.12 31.43 -6.58
C ASP A 57 -8.67 30.76 -5.28
N LYS A 58 -8.30 31.57 -4.28
CA LYS A 58 -7.92 31.09 -2.95
C LYS A 58 -9.07 30.43 -2.19
N GLU A 59 -10.29 30.99 -2.27
CA GLU A 59 -11.46 30.36 -1.65
C GLU A 59 -11.76 29.00 -2.30
N TYR A 60 -11.60 28.91 -3.63
CA TYR A 60 -11.79 27.66 -4.34
C TYR A 60 -10.74 26.61 -4.00
N ILE A 61 -9.46 26.99 -3.97
CA ILE A 61 -8.37 26.12 -3.53
C ILE A 61 -8.64 25.60 -2.11
N ASN A 62 -9.08 26.45 -1.18
CA ASN A 62 -9.42 26.02 0.18
C ASN A 62 -10.59 25.01 0.22
N HIS A 63 -11.57 25.17 -0.66
CA HIS A 63 -12.67 24.23 -0.84
C HIS A 63 -12.18 22.87 -1.37
N VAL A 64 -11.33 22.87 -2.39
CA VAL A 64 -10.68 21.66 -2.93
C VAL A 64 -9.93 20.92 -1.81
N ILE A 65 -9.03 21.61 -1.11
CA ILE A 65 -8.23 21.04 -0.02
C ILE A 65 -9.11 20.48 1.12
N LYS A 66 -10.33 21.02 1.32
CA LYS A 66 -11.32 20.50 2.29
C LYS A 66 -12.01 19.22 1.85
N LYS A 67 -12.05 18.96 0.56
CA LYS A 67 -12.63 17.75 -0.01
C LYS A 67 -11.59 16.69 -0.35
N MET A 68 -10.30 17.01 -0.29
CA MET A 68 -9.22 16.03 -0.44
C MET A 68 -9.11 15.11 0.77
N ASN A 69 -10.07 14.18 0.91
CA ASN A 69 -10.10 13.22 2.01
C ASN A 69 -9.26 11.99 1.66
N GLY A 70 -8.42 11.56 2.60
CA GLY A 70 -7.67 10.30 2.56
C GLY A 70 -7.95 9.48 3.82
N ASP A 71 -6.90 9.06 4.53
CA ASP A 71 -7.07 8.50 5.89
C ASP A 71 -7.38 9.60 6.92
N ASP A 72 -8.18 9.27 7.93
CA ASP A 72 -8.62 10.14 9.03
C ASP A 72 -7.74 9.94 10.28
N PRO A 73 -7.27 10.99 10.98
CA PRO A 73 -7.29 12.41 10.62
C PRO A 73 -6.05 12.80 9.81
N PHE A 74 -6.25 13.16 8.55
CA PHE A 74 -5.26 13.67 7.59
C PHE A 74 -3.96 12.85 7.52
N GLY A 75 -4.07 11.65 6.93
CA GLY A 75 -3.05 10.60 6.95
C GLY A 75 -1.61 10.96 6.53
N ASP A 76 -0.67 10.19 7.06
CA ASP A 76 0.79 10.22 6.86
C ASP A 76 1.27 9.40 5.65
N ASN A 77 0.37 8.66 5.00
CA ASN A 77 0.70 7.90 3.80
C ASN A 77 1.17 8.82 2.65
N PRO A 78 1.97 8.32 1.70
CA PRO A 78 2.36 9.10 0.52
C PRO A 78 1.16 9.53 -0.32
N LEU A 79 1.25 10.71 -0.94
CA LEU A 79 0.32 11.23 -1.94
C LEU A 79 1.08 11.58 -3.22
N ILE A 80 0.60 11.12 -4.37
CA ILE A 80 1.12 11.46 -5.69
C ILE A 80 0.09 12.31 -6.43
N ILE A 81 0.45 13.54 -6.78
CA ILE A 81 -0.38 14.44 -7.59
C ILE A 81 0.15 14.42 -9.02
N VAL A 82 -0.67 13.95 -9.95
CA VAL A 82 -0.27 13.64 -11.34
C VAL A 82 -0.67 14.78 -12.29
N GLY A 83 -0.20 15.98 -11.98
CA GLY A 83 -0.36 17.19 -12.80
C GLY A 83 -1.76 17.80 -12.80
N ASP A 84 -1.84 18.96 -13.45
CA ASP A 84 -3.04 19.75 -13.71
C ASP A 84 -3.78 20.17 -12.43
N ILE A 85 -3.05 20.82 -11.52
CA ILE A 85 -3.56 21.56 -10.38
C ILE A 85 -4.15 22.90 -10.83
N ASP A 86 -3.38 23.74 -11.54
CA ASP A 86 -3.77 25.08 -11.98
C ASP A 86 -2.78 25.61 -13.03
N CYS A 87 -3.24 26.51 -13.91
CA CYS A 87 -2.40 27.14 -14.93
C CYS A 87 -1.51 28.31 -14.45
N CYS A 88 -1.68 28.76 -13.20
CA CYS A 88 -0.93 29.86 -12.60
C CYS A 88 -0.03 29.37 -11.46
N THR A 89 1.26 29.73 -11.51
CA THR A 89 2.24 29.29 -10.50
C THR A 89 1.91 29.80 -9.09
N GLU A 90 1.33 31.00 -8.96
CA GLU A 90 0.86 31.55 -7.69
C GLU A 90 -0.26 30.73 -7.04
N ASN A 91 -1.16 30.17 -7.85
CA ASN A 91 -2.26 29.32 -7.36
C ASN A 91 -1.72 27.96 -6.91
N VAL A 92 -0.78 27.37 -7.65
CA VAL A 92 -0.11 26.12 -7.25
C VAL A 92 0.72 26.32 -5.97
N ASP A 93 1.43 27.44 -5.82
CA ASP A 93 2.12 27.81 -4.58
C ASP A 93 1.15 27.89 -3.40
N TYR A 94 0.00 28.54 -3.59
CA TYR A 94 -1.03 28.61 -2.57
C TYR A 94 -1.64 27.23 -2.26
N PHE A 95 -1.93 26.41 -3.28
CA PHE A 95 -2.43 25.05 -3.13
C PHE A 95 -1.52 24.20 -2.25
N PHE A 96 -0.22 24.16 -2.53
CA PHE A 96 0.72 23.41 -1.70
C PHE A 96 0.85 23.96 -0.29
N SER A 97 0.75 25.27 -0.11
CA SER A 97 0.73 25.86 1.24
C SER A 97 -0.45 25.34 2.08
N GLN A 98 -1.63 25.24 1.47
CA GLN A 98 -2.84 24.78 2.17
C GLN A 98 -2.84 23.26 2.37
N LEU A 99 -2.34 22.50 1.39
CA LEU A 99 -2.23 21.05 1.49
C LEU A 99 -1.24 20.64 2.60
N ARG A 100 -0.08 21.30 2.68
CA ARG A 100 0.94 21.02 3.68
C ARG A 100 0.49 21.37 5.10
N MET A 101 -0.41 22.35 5.27
CA MET A 101 -1.04 22.64 6.57
C MET A 101 -1.95 21.51 7.08
N ARG A 102 -2.36 20.58 6.20
CA ARG A 102 -3.22 19.46 6.57
C ARG A 102 -2.52 18.12 6.58
N ARG A 103 -1.47 17.93 5.77
CA ARG A 103 -0.88 16.61 5.56
C ARG A 103 0.62 16.61 5.88
N ASP A 104 1.01 15.71 6.78
CA ASP A 104 2.41 15.52 7.19
C ASP A 104 3.16 14.51 6.30
N GLY A 105 2.44 13.63 5.59
CA GLY A 105 3.02 12.62 4.72
C GLY A 105 3.74 13.19 3.49
N ILE A 106 4.48 12.31 2.80
CA ILE A 106 5.16 12.66 1.55
C ILE A 106 4.16 13.10 0.50
N ILE A 107 4.51 14.17 -0.22
CA ILE A 107 3.78 14.64 -1.40
C ILE A 107 4.75 14.60 -2.57
N ILE A 108 4.40 13.83 -3.60
CA ILE A 108 5.10 13.77 -4.88
C ILE A 108 4.24 14.49 -5.91
N PHE A 109 4.87 15.28 -6.77
CA PHE A 109 4.20 16.07 -7.78
C PHE A 109 4.89 15.92 -9.13
N VAL A 110 4.12 15.73 -10.19
CA VAL A 110 4.61 15.83 -11.57
C VAL A 110 3.80 16.90 -12.30
N LEU A 111 4.43 17.59 -13.25
CA LEU A 111 3.76 18.64 -14.02
C LEU A 111 2.75 18.05 -14.99
N GLY A 112 1.62 18.71 -15.14
CA GLY A 112 0.71 18.57 -16.26
C GLY A 112 0.87 19.67 -17.30
N ASN A 113 0.02 19.64 -18.33
CA ASN A 113 0.09 20.65 -19.37
C ASN A 113 -0.35 22.03 -18.88
N HIS A 114 -1.30 22.12 -17.95
CA HIS A 114 -1.73 23.42 -17.40
C HIS A 114 -0.62 24.09 -16.62
N GLU A 115 0.16 23.36 -15.85
CA GLU A 115 1.27 23.97 -15.11
C GLU A 115 2.29 24.63 -16.02
N ILE A 116 2.60 24.02 -17.17
CA ILE A 116 3.59 24.57 -18.10
C ILE A 116 3.04 25.73 -18.94
N TRP A 117 1.75 26.06 -18.85
CA TRP A 117 1.22 27.29 -19.42
C TRP A 117 1.70 28.52 -18.65
N ALA A 118 1.85 28.37 -17.33
CA ALA A 118 2.40 29.37 -16.41
C ALA A 118 1.94 30.81 -16.74
N TYR A 119 0.63 31.04 -16.79
CA TYR A 119 0.06 32.29 -17.33
C TYR A 119 0.43 33.57 -16.54
N ASP A 120 0.91 33.41 -15.31
CA ASP A 120 1.43 34.45 -14.45
C ASP A 120 2.94 34.72 -14.64
N MET A 121 3.63 33.95 -15.48
CA MET A 121 5.03 34.17 -15.85
C MET A 121 5.16 34.99 -17.13
N ALA A 122 6.17 35.88 -17.16
CA ALA A 122 6.49 36.69 -18.33
C ALA A 122 7.30 35.94 -19.41
N VAL A 123 7.81 34.75 -19.07
CA VAL A 123 8.71 33.94 -19.90
C VAL A 123 8.06 32.57 -20.10
N SER A 124 7.98 32.10 -21.35
CA SER A 124 7.41 30.80 -21.72
C SER A 124 8.46 29.70 -21.88
N ASP A 125 9.71 29.95 -21.49
CA ASP A 125 10.78 28.95 -21.54
C ASP A 125 10.51 27.81 -20.55
N LEU A 126 10.48 26.58 -21.07
CA LEU A 126 10.13 25.39 -20.30
C LEU A 126 11.09 25.17 -19.11
N ASP A 127 12.39 25.40 -19.28
CA ASP A 127 13.38 25.18 -18.22
C ASP A 127 13.22 26.21 -17.09
N GLU A 128 12.95 27.48 -17.41
CA GLU A 128 12.63 28.49 -16.40
C GLU A 128 11.30 28.23 -15.69
N ILE A 129 10.29 27.71 -16.39
CA ILE A 129 9.02 27.27 -15.77
C ILE A 129 9.26 26.09 -14.81
N ILE A 130 9.99 25.05 -15.25
CA ILE A 130 10.35 23.90 -14.40
C ILE A 130 11.09 24.39 -13.15
N LYS A 131 12.08 25.27 -13.32
CA LYS A 131 12.85 25.85 -12.22
C LYS A 131 11.97 26.66 -11.25
N ARG A 132 10.96 27.38 -11.74
CA ARG A 132 9.96 28.05 -10.90
C ARG A 132 9.18 27.05 -10.04
N TYR A 133 8.69 25.96 -10.62
CA TYR A 133 7.99 24.92 -9.85
C TYR A 133 8.90 24.19 -8.86
N ARG A 134 10.18 23.96 -9.19
CA ARG A 134 11.16 23.42 -8.22
C ARG A 134 11.28 24.29 -6.98
N VAL A 135 11.28 25.62 -7.14
CA VAL A 135 11.31 26.57 -6.02
C VAL A 135 10.03 26.49 -5.19
N ILE A 136 8.87 26.42 -5.84
CA ILE A 136 7.57 26.28 -5.16
C ILE A 136 7.49 24.96 -4.37
N CYS A 137 7.82 23.85 -5.01
CA CYS A 137 7.76 22.53 -4.39
C CYS A 137 8.72 22.43 -3.20
N LYS A 138 9.96 22.91 -3.34
CA LYS A 138 10.95 22.95 -2.25
C LYS A 138 10.48 23.79 -1.06
N LYS A 139 9.78 24.92 -1.31
CA LYS A 139 9.23 25.79 -0.27
C LYS A 139 8.24 25.05 0.64
N HIS A 140 7.52 24.05 0.12
CA HIS A 140 6.45 23.33 0.82
C HIS A 140 6.77 21.86 1.11
N ASP A 141 8.04 21.47 1.01
CA ASP A 141 8.49 20.09 1.19
C ASP A 141 7.77 19.10 0.25
N VAL A 142 7.54 19.50 -0.99
CA VAL A 142 6.95 18.67 -2.05
C VAL A 142 8.06 18.18 -2.97
N ILE A 143 8.05 16.88 -3.27
CA ILE A 143 9.03 16.26 -4.16
C ILE A 143 8.47 16.33 -5.57
N MET A 144 8.96 17.29 -6.34
CA MET A 144 8.68 17.34 -7.77
C MET A 144 9.50 16.27 -8.50
N LEU A 145 8.95 15.64 -9.54
CA LEU A 145 9.68 14.77 -10.46
C LEU A 145 9.44 15.20 -11.90
N GLN A 146 10.50 15.24 -12.71
CA GLN A 146 10.44 15.55 -14.14
C GLN A 146 11.50 14.74 -14.87
N ASN A 147 11.14 13.54 -15.31
CA ASN A 147 12.03 12.49 -15.82
C ASN A 147 13.07 12.01 -14.79
N GLU A 148 12.66 11.99 -13.53
CA GLU A 148 13.53 11.67 -12.39
C GLU A 148 13.05 10.40 -11.69
N LEU A 149 13.97 9.74 -11.00
CA LEU A 149 13.71 8.51 -10.25
C LEU A 149 13.97 8.72 -8.76
N ALA A 150 12.93 8.58 -7.96
CA ALA A 150 12.97 8.74 -6.51
C ALA A 150 12.89 7.40 -5.78
N PHE A 151 13.73 7.24 -4.76
CA PHE A 151 13.76 6.11 -3.85
C PHE A 151 13.45 6.59 -2.45
N PHE A 152 12.52 5.92 -1.78
CA PHE A 152 12.06 6.29 -0.46
C PHE A 152 12.35 5.18 0.53
N TYR A 153 12.75 5.56 1.73
CA TYR A 153 13.28 4.62 2.70
C TYR A 153 12.75 4.90 4.09
N ASP A 154 12.65 3.83 4.88
CA ASP A 154 12.38 3.98 6.29
C ASP A 154 13.67 4.13 7.07
N ASP A 155 13.54 4.77 8.23
CA ASP A 155 14.56 4.74 9.25
C ASP A 155 13.97 4.29 10.59
N ARG A 156 14.82 4.09 11.59
CA ARG A 156 14.41 3.93 12.98
C ARG A 156 15.16 4.90 13.87
N THR A 157 14.43 5.46 14.82
CA THR A 157 15.06 6.18 15.93
C THR A 157 15.86 5.21 16.80
N GLY A 158 16.81 5.74 17.59
CA GLY A 158 17.59 4.93 18.53
C GLY A 158 16.76 4.23 19.62
N ASN A 159 15.50 4.62 19.84
CA ASN A 159 14.57 3.96 20.76
C ASN A 159 13.77 2.81 20.09
N GLY A 160 13.89 2.65 18.77
CA GLY A 160 13.25 1.62 17.98
C GLY A 160 11.93 2.02 17.32
N GLU A 161 11.52 3.28 17.35
CA GLU A 161 10.36 3.78 16.58
C GLU A 161 10.68 3.77 15.09
N LEU A 162 9.71 3.35 14.27
CA LEU A 162 9.83 3.38 12.80
C LEU A 162 9.48 4.79 12.32
N LEU A 163 10.37 5.39 11.54
CA LEU A 163 10.12 6.62 10.83
C LEU A 163 9.87 6.25 9.36
N SER A 164 8.59 6.20 9.00
CA SER A 164 8.21 5.80 7.64
C SER A 164 8.57 6.88 6.64
N PHE A 165 9.27 6.47 5.57
CA PHE A 165 9.71 7.34 4.48
C PHE A 165 10.47 8.60 4.94
N SER A 166 11.24 8.51 6.02
CA SER A 166 11.93 9.66 6.62
C SER A 166 13.10 10.19 5.79
N HIS A 167 13.57 9.42 4.81
CA HIS A 167 14.58 9.86 3.86
C HIS A 167 14.27 9.37 2.46
N HIS A 168 14.76 10.13 1.48
CA HIS A 168 14.62 9.82 0.07
C HIS A 168 15.88 10.22 -0.70
N HIS A 169 16.05 9.60 -1.87
CA HIS A 169 17.08 9.95 -2.84
C HIS A 169 16.42 10.14 -4.19
N VAL A 170 16.71 11.26 -4.88
CA VAL A 170 16.22 11.53 -6.24
C VAL A 170 17.42 11.53 -7.17
N ILE A 171 17.35 10.68 -8.20
CA ILE A 171 18.28 10.67 -9.32
C ILE A 171 17.69 11.56 -10.42
N SER A 172 18.42 12.60 -10.81
CA SER A 172 18.01 13.50 -11.89
C SER A 172 18.02 12.81 -13.26
N GLU A 173 17.35 13.39 -14.27
CA GLU A 173 17.35 12.87 -15.65
C GLU A 173 18.78 12.63 -16.18
N ASN A 174 19.69 13.59 -15.95
CA ASN A 174 21.08 13.51 -16.40
C ASN A 174 21.85 12.41 -15.67
N GLU A 175 21.79 12.39 -14.33
CA GLU A 175 22.44 11.35 -13.52
C GLU A 175 21.93 9.95 -13.88
N LEU A 176 20.61 9.80 -14.08
CA LEU A 176 20.00 8.53 -14.44
C LEU A 176 20.56 8.00 -15.77
N SER A 177 20.83 8.90 -16.72
CA SER A 177 21.39 8.53 -18.02
C SER A 177 22.85 8.06 -17.94
N GLU A 178 23.61 8.55 -16.96
CA GLU A 178 25.05 8.29 -16.79
C GLU A 178 25.33 7.09 -15.89
N LEU A 179 24.51 6.88 -14.86
CA LEU A 179 24.71 5.81 -13.87
C LEU A 179 24.69 4.42 -14.50
N ALA A 180 25.55 3.54 -13.99
CA ALA A 180 25.50 2.14 -14.35
C ALA A 180 24.25 1.47 -13.75
N ILE A 181 23.83 0.35 -14.36
CA ILE A 181 22.60 -0.34 -13.98
C ILE A 181 22.66 -0.88 -12.54
N ASP A 182 23.81 -1.42 -12.15
CA ASP A 182 24.07 -1.91 -10.79
C ASP A 182 24.05 -0.77 -9.76
N GLU A 183 24.56 0.41 -10.10
CA GLU A 183 24.48 1.59 -9.22
C GLU A 183 23.04 2.01 -8.94
N ILE A 184 22.17 1.98 -9.95
CA ILE A 184 20.72 2.25 -9.78
C ILE A 184 20.09 1.18 -8.89
N GLN A 185 20.45 -0.09 -9.09
CA GLN A 185 19.93 -1.21 -8.30
C GLN A 185 20.32 -1.13 -6.82
N VAL A 186 21.52 -0.61 -6.48
CA VAL A 186 21.94 -0.39 -5.09
C VAL A 186 20.95 0.50 -4.34
N TYR A 187 20.43 1.56 -4.97
CA TYR A 187 19.40 2.40 -4.35
C TYR A 187 18.08 1.64 -4.14
N ALA A 188 17.75 0.70 -5.02
CA ALA A 188 16.51 -0.07 -4.98
C ALA A 188 16.51 -1.15 -3.88
N GLU A 189 17.68 -1.70 -3.50
CA GLU A 189 17.78 -2.85 -2.57
C GLU A 189 17.04 -2.65 -1.25
N LYS A 190 17.03 -1.41 -0.74
CA LYS A 190 16.38 -1.06 0.54
C LYS A 190 15.17 -0.14 0.38
N ALA A 191 14.84 0.21 -0.85
CA ALA A 191 13.75 1.14 -1.11
C ALA A 191 12.41 0.53 -0.68
N LYS A 192 11.62 1.36 0.01
CA LYS A 192 10.24 1.07 0.45
C LYS A 192 9.20 1.49 -0.58
N MET A 193 9.57 2.43 -1.43
CA MET A 193 8.80 2.90 -2.57
C MET A 193 9.80 3.45 -3.59
N ILE A 194 9.53 3.20 -4.87
CA ILE A 194 10.33 3.72 -5.99
C ILE A 194 9.34 4.40 -6.94
N VAL A 195 9.61 5.66 -7.30
CA VAL A 195 8.74 6.46 -8.16
C VAL A 195 9.57 7.08 -9.27
N PHE A 196 9.28 6.73 -10.51
CA PHE A 196 9.69 7.52 -11.66
C PHE A 196 8.56 8.49 -12.01
N GLY A 197 8.87 9.75 -12.31
CA GLY A 197 7.82 10.68 -12.70
C GLY A 197 8.23 11.85 -13.56
N GLY A 198 7.24 12.41 -14.27
CA GLY A 198 7.37 13.60 -15.11
C GLY A 198 6.11 13.87 -15.92
N LEU A 199 6.15 14.87 -16.80
CA LEU A 199 5.01 15.20 -17.66
C LEU A 199 4.74 14.09 -18.69
N GLY A 200 5.79 13.48 -19.23
CA GLY A 200 5.70 12.46 -20.29
C GLY A 200 5.66 13.05 -21.69
N PHE A 201 4.98 14.19 -21.90
CA PHE A 201 4.75 14.80 -23.22
C PHE A 201 3.99 13.87 -24.18
N SER A 202 3.72 14.32 -25.41
CA SER A 202 2.83 13.60 -26.33
C SER A 202 3.41 13.27 -27.70
N GLY A 203 4.68 13.61 -27.95
CA GLY A 203 5.30 13.46 -29.26
C GLY A 203 5.31 12.04 -29.85
N LYS A 204 4.91 11.00 -29.11
CA LYS A 204 4.76 9.61 -29.60
C LYS A 204 3.32 9.09 -29.54
N CYS A 205 2.34 9.98 -29.41
CA CYS A 205 0.94 9.63 -29.26
C CYS A 205 0.42 8.72 -30.37
N LYS A 206 -0.25 7.64 -29.96
CA LYS A 206 -0.88 6.65 -30.83
C LYS A 206 -2.39 6.84 -30.99
N THR A 207 -2.97 7.88 -30.39
CA THR A 207 -4.42 8.14 -30.48
C THR A 207 -4.79 8.49 -31.91
N LEU A 208 -5.37 7.52 -32.61
CA LEU A 208 -5.80 7.65 -34.01
C LEU A 208 -7.22 8.23 -34.07
N THR A 209 -7.37 9.32 -34.82
CA THR A 209 -8.66 9.82 -35.29
C THR A 209 -8.89 9.42 -36.74
N SER A 210 -10.08 9.74 -37.29
CA SER A 210 -10.37 9.59 -38.72
C SER A 210 -9.38 10.31 -39.64
N GLU A 211 -8.61 11.26 -39.12
CA GLU A 211 -7.65 12.09 -39.85
C GLU A 211 -6.18 11.73 -39.53
N GLY A 212 -5.94 10.75 -38.64
CA GLY A 212 -4.61 10.34 -38.19
C GLY A 212 -4.37 10.58 -36.70
N SER A 213 -3.11 10.45 -36.25
CA SER A 213 -2.74 10.71 -34.87
C SER A 213 -2.86 12.20 -34.53
N ILE A 214 -3.39 12.53 -33.35
CA ILE A 214 -3.43 13.91 -32.84
C ILE A 214 -2.40 14.09 -31.74
N TYR A 215 -1.45 14.99 -31.98
CA TYR A 215 -0.44 15.40 -31.01
C TYR A 215 -0.86 16.69 -30.30
N ASN A 216 -0.51 16.80 -29.02
CA ASN A 216 -0.89 17.94 -28.19
C ASN A 216 -0.25 19.25 -28.67
N ALA A 217 0.96 19.20 -29.21
CA ALA A 217 1.60 20.38 -29.79
C ALA A 217 0.88 20.89 -31.06
N ASP A 218 0.36 20.00 -31.91
CA ASP A 218 -0.32 20.39 -33.17
C ASP A 218 -1.61 21.17 -32.94
N ILE A 219 -2.27 20.93 -31.80
CA ILE A 219 -3.47 21.66 -31.38
C ILE A 219 -3.17 22.77 -30.37
N GLY A 220 -1.89 23.05 -30.10
CA GLY A 220 -1.43 24.13 -29.22
C GLY A 220 -1.72 23.89 -27.73
N LEU A 221 -1.82 22.64 -27.28
CA LEU A 221 -2.12 22.30 -25.89
C LEU A 221 -0.96 22.62 -24.95
N TYR A 222 0.29 22.64 -25.41
CA TYR A 222 1.45 23.09 -24.61
C TYR A 222 1.77 24.58 -24.77
N ARG A 223 0.94 25.33 -25.51
CA ARG A 223 1.07 26.78 -25.71
C ARG A 223 2.47 27.15 -26.21
N ASP A 224 3.02 28.24 -25.68
CA ASP A 224 4.32 28.79 -26.08
C ASP A 224 5.51 28.05 -25.43
N ALA A 225 5.26 27.10 -24.52
CA ALA A 225 6.31 26.34 -23.84
C ALA A 225 6.87 25.20 -24.69
N VAL A 226 6.00 24.54 -25.46
CA VAL A 226 6.38 23.53 -26.46
C VAL A 226 5.49 23.73 -27.69
N PRO A 227 5.76 24.77 -28.50
CA PRO A 227 4.86 25.21 -29.57
C PRO A 227 4.85 24.31 -30.81
N THR A 228 5.83 23.42 -30.98
CA THR A 228 5.94 22.57 -32.17
C THR A 228 5.95 21.08 -31.85
N LEU A 229 5.43 20.27 -32.78
CA LEU A 229 5.53 18.81 -32.69
C LEU A 229 6.99 18.33 -32.60
N ALA A 230 7.93 19.01 -33.26
CA ALA A 230 9.34 18.65 -33.20
C ALA A 230 9.90 18.77 -31.77
N GLU A 231 9.53 19.83 -31.04
CA GLU A 231 9.93 20.00 -29.64
C GLU A 231 9.21 19.01 -28.72
N ASP A 232 7.93 18.73 -28.97
CA ASP A 232 7.16 17.70 -28.23
C ASP A 232 7.80 16.32 -28.38
N ILE A 233 8.21 15.94 -29.59
CA ILE A 233 8.97 14.71 -29.86
C ILE A 233 10.27 14.68 -29.04
N ILE A 234 11.04 15.77 -29.02
CA ILE A 234 12.29 15.84 -28.24
C ILE A 234 12.02 15.62 -26.75
N GLN A 235 10.96 16.22 -26.19
CA GLN A 235 10.64 16.05 -24.78
C GLN A 235 10.07 14.66 -24.45
N ALA A 236 9.29 14.08 -25.34
CA ALA A 236 8.83 12.69 -25.22
C ALA A 236 10.00 11.70 -25.31
N GLU A 237 10.98 11.94 -26.18
CA GLU A 237 12.20 11.12 -26.29
C GLU A 237 13.07 11.17 -25.03
N LYS A 238 13.18 12.32 -24.37
CA LYS A 238 13.85 12.41 -23.05
C LYS A 238 13.14 11.55 -22.01
N SER A 239 11.82 11.67 -21.94
CA SER A 239 10.97 10.89 -21.03
C SER A 239 11.13 9.39 -21.28
N GLU A 240 11.09 8.96 -22.55
CA GLU A 240 11.29 7.55 -22.92
C GLU A 240 12.71 7.07 -22.60
N LYS A 241 13.75 7.84 -22.91
CA LYS A 241 15.13 7.45 -22.62
C LYS A 241 15.35 7.22 -21.13
N ALA A 242 14.86 8.11 -20.29
CA ALA A 242 14.92 7.97 -18.84
C ALA A 242 14.14 6.73 -18.37
N TYR A 243 12.91 6.54 -18.85
CA TYR A 243 12.10 5.36 -18.53
C TYR A 243 12.74 4.04 -18.98
N LEU A 244 13.37 3.99 -20.15
CA LEU A 244 14.05 2.78 -20.63
C LEU A 244 15.20 2.37 -19.71
N LYS A 245 15.91 3.35 -19.14
CA LYS A 245 16.93 3.10 -18.13
C LYS A 245 16.34 2.52 -16.84
N VAL A 246 15.21 3.06 -16.39
CA VAL A 246 14.45 2.51 -15.25
C VAL A 246 13.99 1.09 -15.54
N LEU A 247 13.45 0.84 -16.73
CA LEU A 247 12.97 -0.47 -17.14
C LEU A 247 14.11 -1.50 -17.18
N GLU A 248 15.27 -1.12 -17.72
CA GLU A 248 16.47 -1.97 -17.75
C GLU A 248 16.96 -2.29 -16.34
N ALA A 249 17.08 -1.28 -15.48
CA ALA A 249 17.64 -1.45 -14.14
C ALA A 249 16.69 -2.14 -13.16
N LEU A 250 15.39 -1.84 -13.24
CA LEU A 250 14.44 -2.13 -12.18
C LEU A 250 13.28 -3.04 -12.62
N SER A 251 13.37 -3.72 -13.77
CA SER A 251 12.30 -4.57 -14.31
C SER A 251 11.67 -5.59 -13.33
N ASN A 252 12.39 -6.01 -12.30
CA ASN A 252 11.93 -6.96 -11.27
C ASN A 252 11.49 -6.30 -9.94
N TYR A 253 11.49 -4.97 -9.87
CA TYR A 253 11.07 -4.21 -8.70
C TYR A 253 9.66 -3.65 -8.86
N ASN A 254 9.01 -3.32 -7.75
CA ASN A 254 7.77 -2.55 -7.77
C ASN A 254 8.09 -1.06 -7.91
N VAL A 255 7.97 -0.56 -9.14
CA VAL A 255 8.20 0.84 -9.49
C VAL A 255 6.87 1.50 -9.87
N ILE A 256 6.61 2.67 -9.32
CA ILE A 256 5.50 3.52 -9.72
C ILE A 256 5.99 4.42 -10.86
N ILE A 257 5.33 4.35 -12.01
CA ILE A 257 5.55 5.22 -13.16
C ILE A 257 4.44 6.27 -13.15
N ALA A 258 4.71 7.45 -12.63
CA ALA A 258 3.75 8.54 -12.49
C ALA A 258 4.00 9.62 -13.53
N THR A 259 3.26 9.56 -14.64
CA THR A 259 3.37 10.57 -15.70
C THR A 259 2.05 11.24 -15.98
N HIS A 260 2.02 12.56 -16.17
CA HIS A 260 0.77 13.24 -16.47
C HIS A 260 0.13 12.70 -17.76
N CYS A 261 0.89 12.68 -18.86
CA CYS A 261 0.46 12.02 -20.09
C CYS A 261 0.55 10.48 -19.93
N PRO A 262 -0.42 9.71 -20.46
CA PRO A 262 -0.37 8.25 -20.48
C PRO A 262 0.89 7.70 -21.16
N LEU A 263 1.33 6.49 -20.80
CA LEU A 263 2.55 5.87 -21.34
C LEU A 263 2.60 5.87 -22.87
N ASP A 264 1.49 5.56 -23.54
CA ASP A 264 1.39 5.49 -25.00
C ASP A 264 1.50 6.85 -25.70
N ASN A 265 1.52 7.95 -24.94
CA ASN A 265 1.78 9.29 -25.48
C ASN A 265 3.26 9.55 -25.73
N TRP A 266 4.15 8.83 -25.04
CA TRP A 266 5.59 9.13 -25.04
C TRP A 266 6.50 7.91 -25.11
N SER A 267 5.96 6.69 -25.02
CA SER A 267 6.73 5.47 -25.26
C SER A 267 6.02 4.49 -26.18
N GLU A 268 6.82 3.77 -26.98
CA GLU A 268 6.34 2.64 -27.79
C GLU A 268 6.38 1.31 -27.03
N ARG A 269 6.98 1.28 -25.84
CA ARG A 269 7.12 0.06 -25.05
C ARG A 269 5.79 -0.38 -24.44
N GLY A 270 5.65 -1.70 -24.30
CA GLY A 270 4.57 -2.29 -23.51
C GLY A 270 4.78 -2.06 -22.01
N TYR A 271 3.71 -2.33 -21.26
CA TYR A 271 3.70 -2.29 -19.81
C TYR A 271 4.58 -3.41 -19.21
N ASN A 272 5.23 -3.12 -18.08
CA ASN A 272 5.89 -4.11 -17.25
C ASN A 272 4.93 -4.54 -16.12
N SER A 273 4.74 -5.85 -15.95
CA SER A 273 3.82 -6.42 -14.96
C SER A 273 4.19 -6.14 -13.50
N ASN A 274 5.45 -5.83 -13.22
CA ASN A 274 5.93 -5.46 -11.88
C ASN A 274 5.74 -3.97 -11.58
N PHE A 275 5.43 -3.15 -12.59
CA PHE A 275 5.28 -1.70 -12.45
C PHE A 275 3.82 -1.30 -12.26
N ILE A 276 3.62 -0.16 -11.64
CA ILE A 276 2.33 0.49 -11.44
C ILE A 276 2.33 1.78 -12.24
N TYR A 277 1.46 1.91 -13.22
CA TYR A 277 1.39 3.10 -14.09
C TYR A 277 0.27 4.01 -13.61
N LEU A 278 0.62 5.27 -13.31
CA LEU A 278 -0.29 6.34 -12.91
C LEU A 278 -0.29 7.42 -13.99
N SER A 279 -1.46 7.84 -14.44
CA SER A 279 -1.58 8.96 -15.38
C SER A 279 -2.87 9.76 -15.24
N GLY A 280 -2.82 11.01 -15.71
CA GLY A 280 -3.97 11.91 -15.81
C GLY A 280 -4.29 12.24 -17.27
N HIS A 281 -4.54 13.53 -17.53
CA HIS A 281 -4.57 14.19 -18.84
C HIS A 281 -5.80 13.92 -19.71
N THR A 282 -6.35 12.72 -19.65
CA THR A 282 -7.44 12.31 -20.56
C THR A 282 -8.82 12.73 -20.06
N HIS A 283 -8.94 13.05 -18.78
CA HIS A 283 -10.19 13.22 -18.02
C HIS A 283 -11.12 12.00 -18.09
N HIS A 284 -10.60 10.86 -18.52
CA HIS A 284 -11.34 9.61 -18.66
C HIS A 284 -10.82 8.62 -17.63
N ASN A 285 -11.66 8.37 -16.62
CA ASN A 285 -11.31 7.48 -15.53
C ASN A 285 -11.21 6.03 -16.01
N ILE A 286 -10.00 5.49 -16.03
CA ILE A 286 -9.69 4.11 -16.46
C ILE A 286 -8.86 3.41 -15.38
N PHE A 287 -9.28 2.19 -15.03
CA PHE A 287 -8.54 1.31 -14.13
C PHE A 287 -8.37 -0.05 -14.80
N HIS A 288 -7.14 -0.57 -14.76
CA HIS A 288 -6.85 -1.92 -15.25
C HIS A 288 -5.82 -2.60 -14.37
N MET A 289 -6.14 -3.79 -13.86
CA MET A 289 -5.20 -4.58 -13.06
C MET A 289 -5.34 -6.05 -13.43
N SER A 290 -4.25 -6.62 -13.94
CA SER A 290 -4.15 -8.00 -14.38
C SER A 290 -2.72 -8.51 -14.18
N SER A 291 -2.44 -9.75 -14.53
CA SER A 291 -1.08 -10.31 -14.45
C SER A 291 -0.09 -9.68 -15.43
N ASP A 292 -0.58 -9.05 -16.50
CA ASP A 292 0.23 -8.40 -17.54
C ASP A 292 0.51 -6.92 -17.26
N LYS A 293 -0.44 -6.18 -16.66
CA LYS A 293 -0.26 -4.74 -16.39
C LYS A 293 -1.12 -4.24 -15.22
N THR A 294 -0.65 -3.15 -14.62
CA THR A 294 -1.37 -2.40 -13.58
C THR A 294 -1.38 -0.92 -13.93
N VAL A 295 -2.56 -0.36 -14.20
CA VAL A 295 -2.78 1.03 -14.62
C VAL A 295 -3.87 1.66 -13.75
N PHE A 296 -3.55 2.81 -13.16
CA PHE A 296 -4.44 3.66 -12.37
C PHE A 296 -4.51 5.03 -13.04
N ALA A 297 -5.61 5.29 -13.73
CA ALA A 297 -5.93 6.58 -14.33
C ALA A 297 -7.39 6.93 -14.02
N ASP A 298 -7.87 6.51 -12.85
CA ASP A 298 -9.27 6.57 -12.44
C ASP A 298 -9.55 7.59 -11.31
N ASN A 299 -8.60 8.47 -11.00
CA ASN A 299 -8.80 9.61 -10.11
C ASN A 299 -8.48 10.96 -10.77
N GLN A 300 -8.92 11.11 -12.02
CA GLN A 300 -8.86 12.36 -12.77
C GLN A 300 -10.13 13.15 -12.47
N VAL A 301 -10.00 14.32 -11.82
CA VAL A 301 -11.18 15.14 -11.46
C VAL A 301 -11.76 15.80 -12.72
N GLY A 302 -10.89 16.26 -13.61
CA GLY A 302 -11.27 16.92 -14.86
C GLY A 302 -12.00 18.25 -14.63
N TYR A 303 -12.69 18.71 -15.66
CA TYR A 303 -13.20 20.08 -15.72
C TYR A 303 -14.56 20.35 -15.09
N SER A 304 -15.29 19.31 -14.71
CA SER A 304 -16.69 19.44 -14.26
C SER A 304 -16.97 18.83 -12.90
N SER A 305 -16.15 17.88 -12.44
CA SER A 305 -16.34 17.25 -11.15
C SER A 305 -15.90 18.15 -9.99
N ASP A 306 -16.59 17.99 -8.87
CA ASP A 306 -16.29 18.58 -7.55
C ASP A 306 -16.05 17.49 -6.49
N ASP A 307 -15.68 16.30 -6.97
CA ASP A 307 -15.21 15.16 -6.17
C ASP A 307 -13.68 15.17 -6.15
N TYR A 308 -13.11 15.29 -4.96
CA TYR A 308 -11.66 15.35 -4.73
C TYR A 308 -11.19 14.26 -3.77
N ASP A 309 -12.02 13.25 -3.51
CA ASP A 309 -11.63 12.15 -2.63
C ASP A 309 -10.40 11.43 -3.19
N LEU A 310 -9.44 11.15 -2.31
CA LEU A 310 -8.18 10.55 -2.71
C LEU A 310 -8.36 9.04 -2.87
N ARG A 311 -8.12 8.54 -4.08
CA ARG A 311 -7.95 7.11 -4.33
C ARG A 311 -6.56 6.65 -3.90
N TYR A 312 -6.42 5.36 -3.62
CA TYR A 312 -5.14 4.77 -3.23
C TYR A 312 -4.93 3.38 -3.80
N PHE A 313 -3.68 2.97 -3.89
CA PHE A 313 -3.30 1.58 -4.13
C PHE A 313 -2.30 1.10 -3.08
N LEU A 314 -2.04 -0.20 -3.06
CA LEU A 314 -1.13 -0.83 -2.10
C LEU A 314 0.18 -1.22 -2.78
N ILE A 315 1.30 -0.81 -2.20
CA ILE A 315 2.64 -1.25 -2.62
C ILE A 315 3.25 -2.25 -1.64
N ASN A 316 4.09 -3.14 -2.16
CA ASN A 316 4.92 -3.99 -1.33
C ASN A 316 6.22 -3.26 -0.96
N GLY A 317 6.24 -2.63 0.21
CA GLY A 317 7.43 -1.96 0.74
C GLY A 317 8.33 -2.89 1.55
N THR A 318 8.53 -4.15 1.13
CA THR A 318 9.40 -5.09 1.84
C THR A 318 10.67 -5.41 1.08
N TYR A 319 11.78 -5.55 1.79
CA TYR A 319 13.03 -6.09 1.28
C TYR A 319 13.62 -7.09 2.28
N ASP A 320 14.60 -7.86 1.82
CA ASP A 320 15.32 -8.83 2.64
C ASP A 320 16.82 -8.52 2.61
N SER A 321 17.34 -7.93 3.69
CA SER A 321 18.75 -7.56 3.81
C SER A 321 19.71 -8.75 3.83
N PHE A 322 19.19 -9.98 3.93
CA PHE A 322 19.96 -11.21 3.90
C PHE A 322 19.69 -12.04 2.65
N ILE A 323 19.00 -11.51 1.62
CA ILE A 323 18.61 -12.29 0.44
C ILE A 323 19.80 -13.01 -0.23
N ASN A 324 20.95 -12.33 -0.30
CA ASN A 324 22.18 -12.84 -0.93
C ASN A 324 23.01 -13.75 -0.01
N TYR A 325 22.59 -13.99 1.23
CA TYR A 325 23.27 -14.94 2.10
C TYR A 325 22.92 -16.36 1.67
N SER A 326 23.94 -17.21 1.51
CA SER A 326 23.73 -18.64 1.38
C SER A 326 23.07 -19.23 2.63
N ASP A 327 22.63 -20.47 2.55
CA ASP A 327 22.17 -21.19 3.73
C ASP A 327 23.31 -21.35 4.74
N GLY A 328 23.03 -21.04 6.01
CA GLY A 328 24.05 -21.09 7.04
C GLY A 328 23.66 -20.49 8.39
N ILE A 329 24.65 -20.44 9.27
CA ILE A 329 24.57 -19.88 10.62
C ILE A 329 25.55 -18.71 10.70
N TYR A 330 25.03 -17.51 10.93
CA TYR A 330 25.79 -16.26 10.84
C TYR A 330 25.73 -15.50 12.16
N LYS A 331 26.88 -14.99 12.62
CA LYS A 331 26.90 -13.94 13.63
C LYS A 331 26.57 -12.63 12.93
N ILE A 332 25.52 -11.95 13.39
CA ILE A 332 25.10 -10.66 12.83
C ILE A 332 25.15 -9.57 13.88
N THR A 333 25.30 -8.32 13.45
CA THR A 333 25.24 -7.17 14.35
C THR A 333 23.80 -6.84 14.73
N TYR A 334 23.62 -5.98 15.73
CA TYR A 334 22.30 -5.46 16.08
C TYR A 334 21.71 -4.64 14.93
N GLU A 335 22.54 -3.86 14.23
CA GLU A 335 22.16 -3.03 13.10
C GLU A 335 21.67 -3.87 11.92
N GLN A 336 22.33 -4.98 11.60
CA GLN A 336 21.86 -5.92 10.58
C GLN A 336 20.52 -6.57 10.96
N TYR A 337 20.32 -6.89 12.25
CA TYR A 337 19.03 -7.37 12.73
C TYR A 337 17.93 -6.30 12.61
N ILE A 338 18.25 -5.04 12.92
CA ILE A 338 17.32 -3.92 12.74
C ILE A 338 16.95 -3.74 11.27
N ASP A 339 17.95 -3.68 10.37
CA ASP A 339 17.77 -3.51 8.92
C ASP A 339 16.83 -4.58 8.35
N PHE A 340 17.03 -5.86 8.71
CA PHE A 340 16.14 -6.94 8.28
C PHE A 340 14.69 -6.73 8.74
N ASN A 341 14.48 -6.32 9.98
CA ASN A 341 13.12 -6.11 10.50
C ASN A 341 12.47 -4.84 9.93
N ILE A 342 13.23 -3.79 9.62
CA ILE A 342 12.74 -2.67 8.79
C ILE A 342 12.33 -3.23 7.43
N GLY A 343 13.21 -3.98 6.79
CA GLY A 343 13.00 -4.70 5.53
C GLY A 343 11.68 -5.44 5.47
N LYS A 344 11.39 -6.30 6.46
CA LYS A 344 10.17 -7.11 6.52
C LYS A 344 8.93 -6.39 7.09
N ASN A 345 8.99 -5.07 7.33
CA ASN A 345 7.93 -4.27 7.97
C ASN A 345 7.49 -4.83 9.33
N VAL A 346 8.48 -5.25 10.12
CA VAL A 346 8.30 -5.91 11.41
C VAL A 346 8.56 -4.93 12.55
N ARG A 347 7.54 -4.66 13.37
CA ARG A 347 7.71 -3.85 14.58
C ARG A 347 8.61 -4.57 15.61
N LEU A 348 9.56 -3.84 16.17
CA LEU A 348 10.50 -4.33 17.15
C LEU A 348 10.33 -3.63 18.50
N LYS A 349 10.56 -4.37 19.59
CA LYS A 349 10.70 -3.81 20.96
C LYS A 349 12.09 -4.09 21.58
N LYS A 350 12.97 -4.83 20.89
CA LYS A 350 14.30 -5.20 21.42
C LYS A 350 15.25 -4.00 21.34
N LYS A 351 15.71 -3.52 22.49
CA LYS A 351 16.83 -2.55 22.60
C LYS A 351 18.18 -3.23 22.37
N ASN A 352 19.18 -2.44 22.00
CA ASN A 352 20.57 -2.92 21.93
C ASN A 352 21.06 -3.24 23.35
N ASP A 353 21.30 -4.51 23.63
CA ASP A 353 21.78 -5.02 24.92
C ASP A 353 23.21 -5.57 24.84
N GLY A 354 23.92 -5.29 23.74
CA GLY A 354 25.30 -5.73 23.49
C GLY A 354 25.46 -7.24 23.27
N LYS A 355 24.38 -8.01 23.20
CA LYS A 355 24.44 -9.47 23.01
C LYS A 355 24.62 -9.82 21.54
N GLN A 356 25.53 -10.76 21.26
CA GLN A 356 25.73 -11.30 19.92
C GLN A 356 24.47 -12.02 19.43
N ILE A 357 23.90 -11.53 18.32
CA ILE A 357 22.77 -12.17 17.63
C ILE A 357 23.32 -13.17 16.62
N VAL A 358 22.65 -14.31 16.49
CA VAL A 358 22.94 -15.34 15.50
C VAL A 358 21.71 -15.51 14.61
N LEU A 359 21.93 -15.44 13.30
CA LEU A 359 20.95 -15.74 12.26
C LEU A 359 21.15 -17.19 11.80
N LEU A 360 20.06 -17.95 11.75
CA LEU A 360 19.97 -19.20 11.02
C LEU A 360 19.15 -18.90 9.76
N LYS A 361 19.79 -18.99 8.59
CA LYS A 361 19.15 -18.80 7.29
C LYS A 361 19.11 -20.13 6.55
N LYS A 362 17.93 -20.55 6.11
CA LYS A 362 17.76 -21.75 5.28
C LYS A 362 16.63 -21.53 4.26
N GLY A 363 16.98 -21.49 2.98
CA GLY A 363 16.10 -21.00 1.92
C GLY A 363 15.65 -19.57 2.19
N PHE A 364 14.34 -19.34 2.17
CA PHE A 364 13.72 -18.06 2.52
C PHE A 364 13.58 -17.83 4.04
N ALA A 365 13.73 -18.87 4.86
CA ALA A 365 13.41 -18.78 6.29
C ALA A 365 14.55 -18.18 7.11
N HIS A 366 14.18 -17.28 8.02
CA HIS A 366 15.09 -16.58 8.94
C HIS A 366 14.71 -16.86 10.39
N MET A 367 15.66 -17.33 11.20
CA MET A 367 15.49 -17.52 12.63
C MET A 367 16.61 -16.81 13.39
N PHE A 368 16.24 -15.94 14.33
CA PHE A 368 17.19 -15.13 15.08
C PHE A 368 17.27 -15.59 16.52
N VAL A 369 18.48 -15.86 17.00
CA VAL A 369 18.73 -16.36 18.35
C VAL A 369 19.89 -15.61 19.01
N TYR A 370 20.01 -15.72 20.32
CA TYR A 370 21.19 -15.25 21.07
C TYR A 370 21.39 -16.09 22.33
N TYR A 371 22.59 -16.04 22.92
CA TYR A 371 22.86 -16.66 24.21
C TYR A 371 22.64 -15.65 25.34
N ASN A 372 21.83 -16.02 26.34
CA ASN A 372 21.64 -15.17 27.52
C ASN A 372 22.83 -15.25 28.48
N ARG A 373 22.78 -14.50 29.59
CA ARG A 373 23.86 -14.46 30.60
C ARG A 373 24.14 -15.82 31.25
N SER A 374 23.17 -16.74 31.24
CA SER A 374 23.31 -18.11 31.76
C SER A 374 23.69 -19.11 30.66
N ASN A 375 24.19 -18.63 29.51
CA ASN A 375 24.56 -19.43 28.35
C ASN A 375 23.42 -20.32 27.79
N LYS A 376 22.16 -19.92 28.02
CA LYS A 376 21.00 -20.58 27.42
C LYS A 376 20.68 -19.93 26.09
N LEU A 377 20.37 -20.76 25.09
CA LEU A 377 19.96 -20.30 23.77
C LEU A 377 18.53 -19.71 23.83
N MET A 378 18.35 -18.54 23.25
CA MET A 378 17.09 -17.80 23.27
C MET A 378 16.67 -17.42 21.84
N LEU A 379 15.43 -17.74 21.46
CA LEU A 379 14.76 -17.28 20.25
C LEU A 379 14.27 -15.84 20.41
N LEU A 380 14.51 -14.99 19.40
CA LEU A 380 14.03 -13.60 19.36
C LEU A 380 12.61 -13.51 18.79
N ASN A 381 11.60 -13.46 19.67
CA ASN A 381 10.20 -13.24 19.32
C ASN A 381 9.80 -11.77 19.50
N GLY A 382 10.21 -10.89 18.57
CA GLY A 382 9.74 -9.49 18.49
C GLY A 382 10.10 -8.57 19.66
N GLY A 383 10.94 -9.02 20.59
CA GLY A 383 11.36 -8.29 21.79
C GLY A 383 11.33 -9.13 23.07
N SER A 384 10.49 -10.16 23.12
CA SER A 384 10.43 -11.10 24.24
C SER A 384 11.18 -12.39 23.89
N PRO A 385 12.28 -12.71 24.57
CA PRO A 385 13.04 -13.92 24.26
C PRO A 385 12.32 -15.18 24.74
N LYS A 386 12.41 -16.27 23.96
CA LYS A 386 11.92 -17.61 24.33
C LYS A 386 13.08 -18.57 24.48
N GLN A 387 13.12 -19.36 25.55
CA GLN A 387 14.20 -20.31 25.74
C GLN A 387 14.08 -21.46 24.72
N LEU A 388 15.22 -21.83 24.14
CA LEU A 388 15.40 -23.00 23.29
C LEU A 388 16.16 -24.08 24.09
N TYR A 389 15.80 -25.35 23.90
CA TYR A 389 16.28 -26.47 24.73
C TYR A 389 17.32 -27.37 24.08
N HIS A 390 17.45 -27.33 22.75
CA HIS A 390 18.52 -27.99 22.00
C HIS A 390 19.69 -27.06 21.66
N GLU A 391 20.76 -27.64 21.11
CA GLU A 391 21.89 -26.89 20.56
C GLU A 391 21.54 -26.16 19.25
N LEU A 392 22.33 -25.15 18.90
CA LEU A 392 22.12 -24.31 17.72
C LEU A 392 21.98 -25.11 16.41
N ASN A 393 22.83 -26.13 16.24
CA ASN A 393 22.84 -26.98 15.04
C ASN A 393 21.57 -27.81 14.87
N TYR A 394 20.88 -28.16 15.97
CA TYR A 394 19.61 -28.88 15.90
C TYR A 394 18.56 -28.06 15.16
N TYR A 395 18.41 -26.78 15.50
CA TYR A 395 17.43 -25.89 14.88
C TYR A 395 17.75 -25.66 13.40
N TYR A 396 19.02 -25.40 13.06
CA TYR A 396 19.44 -25.20 11.68
C TYR A 396 19.16 -26.43 10.80
N LYS A 397 19.48 -27.64 11.29
CA LYS A 397 19.25 -28.89 10.56
C LYS A 397 17.76 -29.15 10.28
N ASN A 398 16.88 -28.74 11.19
CA ASN A 398 15.44 -28.99 11.12
C ASN A 398 14.61 -27.81 10.60
N LEU A 399 15.23 -26.66 10.28
CA LEU A 399 14.52 -25.40 9.98
C LEU A 399 13.61 -25.51 8.76
N ASP A 400 14.10 -26.09 7.66
CA ASP A 400 13.34 -26.36 6.44
C ASP A 400 12.14 -27.29 6.69
N LYS A 401 12.36 -28.39 7.42
CA LYS A 401 11.30 -29.33 7.79
C LYS A 401 10.22 -28.64 8.64
N TYR A 402 10.64 -27.86 9.64
CA TYR A 402 9.74 -27.11 10.50
C TYR A 402 8.86 -26.15 9.69
N VAL A 403 9.48 -25.37 8.81
CA VAL A 403 8.79 -24.37 7.99
C VAL A 403 7.83 -25.02 7.00
N SER A 404 8.24 -26.11 6.34
CA SER A 404 7.39 -26.87 5.43
C SER A 404 6.13 -27.41 6.15
N ASN A 405 6.32 -27.98 7.34
CA ASN A 405 5.22 -28.49 8.15
C ASN A 405 4.29 -27.36 8.59
N ILE A 406 4.80 -26.22 9.07
CA ILE A 406 3.97 -25.06 9.40
C ILE A 406 3.12 -24.61 8.20
N LYS A 407 3.72 -24.44 7.02
CA LYS A 407 2.98 -24.03 5.81
C LYS A 407 1.87 -25.03 5.50
N THR A 408 2.18 -26.32 5.51
CA THR A 408 1.21 -27.39 5.25
C THR A 408 0.03 -27.35 6.21
N ILE A 409 0.29 -27.17 7.51
CA ILE A 409 -0.74 -27.14 8.56
C ILE A 409 -1.60 -25.88 8.46
N MET A 410 -0.97 -24.74 8.18
CA MET A 410 -1.60 -23.43 8.37
C MET A 410 -2.25 -22.85 7.11
N ASN A 411 -1.91 -23.33 5.90
CA ASN A 411 -2.39 -22.74 4.65
C ASN A 411 -3.93 -22.65 4.60
N SER A 412 -4.64 -23.76 4.84
CA SER A 412 -6.11 -23.77 4.79
C SER A 412 -6.76 -22.82 5.81
N TYR A 413 -6.16 -22.71 7.00
CA TYR A 413 -6.63 -21.79 8.03
C TYR A 413 -6.35 -20.32 7.66
N MET A 414 -5.19 -20.03 7.06
CA MET A 414 -4.87 -18.69 6.56
C MET A 414 -5.78 -18.29 5.40
N ASP A 415 -6.11 -19.21 4.50
CA ASP A 415 -7.06 -18.97 3.41
C ASP A 415 -8.44 -18.57 3.97
N LYS A 416 -8.88 -19.22 5.06
CA LYS A 416 -10.13 -18.85 5.75
C LYS A 416 -10.08 -17.45 6.36
N LEU A 417 -8.99 -17.10 7.06
CA LEU A 417 -8.77 -15.75 7.60
C LEU A 417 -8.78 -14.70 6.49
N LEU A 418 -8.08 -14.97 5.37
CA LEU A 418 -8.01 -14.08 4.22
C LEU A 418 -9.37 -13.91 3.55
N ASN A 419 -10.17 -14.97 3.44
CA ASN A 419 -11.51 -14.88 2.87
C ASN A 419 -12.43 -13.99 3.72
N ILE A 420 -12.44 -14.18 5.05
CA ILE A 420 -13.23 -13.35 5.96
C ILE A 420 -12.75 -11.89 5.93
N SER A 421 -11.44 -11.66 5.90
CA SER A 421 -10.86 -10.32 5.73
C SER A 421 -11.36 -9.62 4.45
N LYS A 422 -11.42 -10.34 3.32
CA LYS A 422 -11.96 -9.81 2.05
C LYS A 422 -13.42 -9.42 2.18
N VAL A 423 -14.24 -10.27 2.80
CA VAL A 423 -15.68 -10.01 3.02
C VAL A 423 -15.89 -8.78 3.90
N ILE A 424 -15.18 -8.67 5.02
CA ILE A 424 -15.31 -7.51 5.91
C ILE A 424 -14.96 -6.21 5.20
N LYS A 425 -13.95 -6.24 4.34
CA LYS A 425 -13.56 -5.06 3.58
C LYS A 425 -14.52 -4.72 2.45
N SER A 426 -15.12 -5.71 1.80
CA SER A 426 -16.11 -5.44 0.75
C SER A 426 -17.39 -4.81 1.30
N ILE A 427 -17.69 -5.01 2.59
CA ILE A 427 -18.85 -4.38 3.25
C ILE A 427 -18.50 -3.04 3.92
N GLY A 428 -17.25 -2.55 3.78
CA GLY A 428 -16.79 -1.27 4.32
C GLY A 428 -16.12 -1.33 5.70
N GLY A 429 -15.79 -2.51 6.21
CA GLY A 429 -15.00 -2.69 7.44
C GLY A 429 -13.48 -2.72 7.20
N ASP A 430 -12.69 -2.76 8.26
CA ASP A 430 -11.21 -2.76 8.23
C ASP A 430 -10.63 -4.06 7.63
N GLY A 431 -11.09 -5.21 8.13
CA GLY A 431 -10.63 -6.55 7.78
C GLY A 431 -9.18 -6.84 8.12
N SER A 432 -8.54 -6.07 9.01
CA SER A 432 -7.17 -6.33 9.48
C SER A 432 -7.07 -7.67 10.20
N ILE A 433 -6.07 -8.49 9.84
CA ILE A 433 -5.84 -9.80 10.44
C ILE A 433 -4.75 -9.71 11.51
N HIS A 434 -5.03 -10.18 12.72
CA HIS A 434 -4.04 -10.31 13.79
C HIS A 434 -4.25 -11.61 14.59
N GLY A 435 -3.42 -12.60 14.27
CA GLY A 435 -3.55 -13.94 14.83
C GLY A 435 -4.82 -14.61 14.32
N CYS A 436 -5.73 -14.93 15.24
CA CYS A 436 -7.02 -15.55 14.96
C CYS A 436 -8.17 -14.56 14.72
N ILE A 437 -7.89 -13.25 14.74
CA ILE A 437 -8.91 -12.21 14.74
C ILE A 437 -8.86 -11.43 13.43
N VAL A 438 -10.05 -11.13 12.89
CA VAL A 438 -10.28 -10.20 11.79
C VAL A 438 -11.07 -9.01 12.33
N ASP A 439 -10.50 -7.81 12.25
CA ASP A 439 -11.15 -6.59 12.71
C ASP A 439 -12.23 -6.12 11.74
N ILE A 440 -13.39 -5.74 12.25
CA ILE A 440 -14.43 -5.03 11.50
C ILE A 440 -14.20 -3.52 11.67
N ASP A 441 -13.95 -3.12 12.91
CA ASP A 441 -13.38 -1.83 13.28
C ASP A 441 -12.60 -1.99 14.59
N TYR A 442 -12.30 -0.88 15.27
CA TYR A 442 -11.53 -0.89 16.51
C TYR A 442 -12.14 -1.71 17.66
N TYR A 443 -13.47 -1.85 17.73
CA TYR A 443 -14.16 -2.53 18.84
C TYR A 443 -14.92 -3.79 18.41
N ASN A 444 -15.17 -3.95 17.11
CA ASN A 444 -15.96 -5.03 16.55
C ASN A 444 -15.03 -6.00 15.79
N HIS A 445 -15.13 -7.29 16.09
CA HIS A 445 -14.16 -8.27 15.65
C HIS A 445 -14.83 -9.60 15.27
N ILE A 446 -14.12 -10.39 14.47
CA ILE A 446 -14.43 -11.79 14.19
C ILE A 446 -13.26 -12.66 14.64
N TYR A 447 -13.49 -13.53 15.60
CA TYR A 447 -12.53 -14.58 15.98
C TYR A 447 -12.81 -15.84 15.17
N ILE A 448 -11.77 -16.45 14.60
CA ILE A 448 -11.84 -17.79 14.01
C ILE A 448 -11.02 -18.73 14.89
N ASN A 449 -11.66 -19.76 15.42
CA ASN A 449 -10.95 -20.75 16.23
C ASN A 449 -10.00 -21.56 15.32
N PRO A 450 -8.70 -21.64 15.65
CA PRO A 450 -7.74 -22.39 14.85
C PRO A 450 -8.00 -23.89 14.85
N VAL A 451 -8.71 -24.45 15.84
CA VAL A 451 -8.93 -25.90 15.97
C VAL A 451 -10.08 -26.40 15.11
N ASP A 452 -11.27 -25.80 15.26
CA ASP A 452 -12.51 -26.25 14.60
C ASP A 452 -12.98 -25.30 13.48
N GLY A 453 -12.29 -24.16 13.30
CA GLY A 453 -12.67 -23.16 12.31
C GLY A 453 -13.93 -22.37 12.66
N LYS A 454 -14.45 -22.49 13.89
CA LYS A 454 -15.67 -21.78 14.32
C LYS A 454 -15.47 -20.27 14.26
N ILE A 455 -16.40 -19.60 13.59
CA ILE A 455 -16.45 -18.15 13.44
C ILE A 455 -17.28 -17.56 14.59
N THR A 456 -16.69 -16.63 15.34
CA THR A 456 -17.28 -16.01 16.53
C THR A 456 -17.19 -14.49 16.43
N PRO A 457 -18.26 -13.80 16.01
CA PRO A 457 -18.33 -12.34 16.05
C PRO A 457 -18.44 -11.84 17.49
N TYR A 458 -17.67 -10.80 17.84
CA TYR A 458 -17.73 -10.22 19.18
C TYR A 458 -17.40 -8.72 19.19
N PHE A 459 -17.88 -8.05 20.22
CA PHE A 459 -17.57 -6.67 20.56
C PHE A 459 -16.76 -6.61 21.85
N ALA A 460 -15.71 -5.79 21.92
CA ALA A 460 -14.89 -5.67 23.13
C ALA A 460 -14.27 -4.27 23.28
N TYR A 461 -14.35 -3.71 24.50
CA TYR A 461 -13.59 -2.50 24.87
C TYR A 461 -12.18 -2.84 25.37
N ASP A 462 -12.00 -4.05 25.90
CA ASP A 462 -10.75 -4.53 26.46
C ASP A 462 -10.62 -6.07 26.30
N MET A 463 -9.50 -6.63 26.76
CA MET A 463 -9.26 -8.08 26.65
C MET A 463 -10.08 -8.92 27.65
N GLU A 464 -10.69 -8.31 28.65
CA GLU A 464 -11.46 -8.98 29.69
C GLU A 464 -12.92 -9.08 29.30
N GLN A 465 -13.60 -7.98 28.99
CA GLN A 465 -15.03 -7.98 28.70
C GLN A 465 -15.31 -8.08 27.21
N LYS A 466 -15.82 -9.24 26.78
CA LYS A 466 -16.20 -9.52 25.39
C LYS A 466 -17.68 -9.86 25.31
N TYR A 467 -18.40 -9.23 24.41
CA TYR A 467 -19.80 -9.52 24.13
C TYR A 467 -19.86 -10.33 22.83
N VAL A 468 -20.09 -11.63 22.95
CA VAL A 468 -20.12 -12.57 21.82
C VAL A 468 -21.51 -12.62 21.22
N TYR A 469 -21.61 -12.44 19.91
CA TYR A 469 -22.87 -12.45 19.18
C TYR A 469 -23.07 -13.78 18.48
N LYS A 470 -24.35 -14.16 18.29
CA LYS A 470 -24.72 -15.40 17.59
C LYS A 470 -24.28 -15.41 16.13
N ASP A 471 -24.29 -14.24 15.48
CA ASP A 471 -23.96 -14.07 14.06
C ASP A 471 -23.47 -12.64 13.77
N LEU A 472 -22.86 -12.46 12.59
CA LEU A 472 -22.31 -11.18 12.16
C LEU A 472 -23.42 -10.13 11.96
N TYR A 473 -24.58 -10.54 11.46
CA TYR A 473 -25.71 -9.64 11.24
C TYR A 473 -26.14 -8.95 12.53
N THR A 474 -26.26 -9.71 13.63
CA THR A 474 -26.69 -9.21 14.94
C THR A 474 -25.65 -8.25 15.53
N LEU A 475 -24.35 -8.58 15.40
CA LEU A 475 -23.26 -7.67 15.79
C LEU A 475 -23.33 -6.35 15.02
N LEU A 476 -23.44 -6.41 13.69
CA LEU A 476 -23.52 -5.21 12.85
C LEU A 476 -24.78 -4.40 13.14
N ALA A 477 -25.93 -5.06 13.31
CA ALA A 477 -27.19 -4.38 13.60
C ALA A 477 -27.16 -3.63 14.95
N GLU A 478 -26.45 -4.13 15.95
CA GLU A 478 -26.35 -3.45 17.24
C GLU A 478 -25.21 -2.43 17.30
N LYS A 479 -24.00 -2.82 16.86
CA LYS A 479 -22.78 -2.04 17.10
C LYS A 479 -22.27 -1.28 15.89
N LYS A 480 -22.63 -1.68 14.68
CA LYS A 480 -22.19 -1.01 13.45
C LYS A 480 -23.24 -0.99 12.34
N PRO A 481 -24.41 -0.32 12.54
CA PRO A 481 -25.49 -0.37 11.56
C PRO A 481 -25.11 0.20 10.19
N SER A 482 -24.11 1.08 10.13
CA SER A 482 -23.60 1.67 8.89
C SER A 482 -23.07 0.64 7.89
N LEU A 483 -22.69 -0.57 8.33
CA LEU A 483 -22.18 -1.63 7.45
C LEU A 483 -23.26 -2.65 7.04
N LEU A 484 -24.49 -2.54 7.56
CA LEU A 484 -25.57 -3.50 7.28
C LEU A 484 -25.97 -3.52 5.80
N SER A 485 -26.07 -2.36 5.16
CA SER A 485 -26.45 -2.26 3.74
C SER A 485 -25.48 -3.04 2.86
N GLY A 486 -24.17 -2.79 3.03
CA GLY A 486 -23.11 -3.52 2.33
C GLY A 486 -23.14 -5.03 2.62
N TYR A 487 -23.39 -5.42 3.87
CA TYR A 487 -23.53 -6.83 4.24
C TYR A 487 -24.71 -7.52 3.55
N VAL A 488 -25.88 -6.87 3.52
CA VAL A 488 -27.10 -7.42 2.87
C VAL A 488 -26.92 -7.51 1.36
N GLU A 489 -26.25 -6.54 0.73
CA GLU A 489 -25.92 -6.60 -0.70
C GLU A 489 -24.95 -7.73 -1.01
N TRP A 490 -23.89 -7.87 -0.21
CA TRP A 490 -22.92 -8.97 -0.34
C TRP A 490 -23.60 -10.34 -0.23
N GLN A 491 -24.53 -10.53 0.72
CA GLN A 491 -25.28 -11.79 0.86
C GLN A 491 -26.13 -12.18 -0.36
N LYS A 492 -26.59 -11.19 -1.15
CA LYS A 492 -27.36 -11.46 -2.38
C LYS A 492 -26.46 -11.98 -3.51
N ILE A 493 -25.20 -11.57 -3.51
CA ILE A 493 -24.20 -11.94 -4.51
C ILE A 493 -23.59 -13.31 -4.17
N ASP A 494 -23.38 -13.59 -2.90
CA ASP A 494 -22.76 -14.84 -2.42
C ASP A 494 -23.56 -15.48 -1.28
N SER A 495 -24.57 -16.26 -1.66
CA SER A 495 -25.53 -16.88 -0.74
C SER A 495 -25.03 -18.16 -0.05
N ASN A 496 -23.83 -18.64 -0.35
CA ASN A 496 -23.33 -19.97 0.06
C ASN A 496 -22.15 -19.96 1.05
N ASN A 497 -21.82 -18.82 1.69
CA ASN A 497 -20.64 -18.72 2.54
C ASN A 497 -20.84 -19.07 4.04
N GLU A 498 -19.79 -19.68 4.63
CA GLU A 498 -19.66 -20.09 6.05
C GLU A 498 -19.83 -18.96 7.09
N ILE A 499 -19.80 -17.68 6.67
CA ILE A 499 -20.01 -16.51 7.54
C ILE A 499 -21.48 -16.41 8.00
N VAL A 500 -22.38 -17.13 7.33
CA VAL A 500 -23.77 -17.33 7.78
C VAL A 500 -23.78 -18.38 8.89
N VAL A 501 -23.42 -17.96 10.10
CA VAL A 501 -23.69 -18.78 11.29
C VAL A 501 -25.20 -18.74 11.53
N ARG A 502 -25.94 -19.65 10.89
CA ARG A 502 -27.29 -19.99 11.33
C ARG A 502 -27.14 -21.02 12.44
N ASN A 503 -27.30 -20.60 13.68
CA ASN A 503 -27.79 -21.52 14.68
C ASN A 503 -28.86 -20.88 15.58
N THR A 504 -29.90 -21.67 15.74
CA THR A 504 -31.16 -21.43 16.42
C THR A 504 -31.00 -21.65 17.92
N GLU A 505 -31.73 -20.87 18.72
CA GLU A 505 -31.87 -20.97 20.20
C GLU A 505 -30.76 -20.32 21.04
N LEU A 506 -30.82 -18.98 21.16
CA LEU A 506 -30.35 -18.21 22.32
C LEU A 506 -31.24 -16.95 22.40
N THR A 507 -31.80 -16.67 23.58
CA THR A 507 -32.77 -15.59 23.83
C THR A 507 -32.13 -14.20 23.94
N ASP A 508 -30.82 -14.12 24.17
CA ASP A 508 -30.07 -12.87 24.32
C ASP A 508 -29.29 -12.51 23.05
N LEU A 509 -29.23 -11.22 22.71
CA LEU A 509 -28.54 -10.71 21.52
C LEU A 509 -27.00 -10.90 21.58
N ALA A 510 -26.43 -10.92 22.79
CA ALA A 510 -25.01 -11.14 23.05
C ALA A 510 -24.75 -11.82 24.40
N VAL A 511 -23.69 -12.61 24.51
CA VAL A 511 -23.25 -13.31 25.73
C VAL A 511 -21.92 -12.72 26.21
N LEU A 512 -21.84 -12.37 27.50
CA LEU A 512 -20.60 -11.88 28.11
C LEU A 512 -19.60 -13.02 28.35
N VAL A 513 -18.38 -12.87 27.82
CA VAL A 513 -17.26 -13.79 27.99
C VAL A 513 -16.08 -13.05 28.62
N THR A 514 -15.68 -13.48 29.82
CA THR A 514 -14.64 -12.82 30.63
C THR A 514 -13.25 -13.47 30.55
N ASP A 515 -13.14 -14.68 30.01
CA ASP A 515 -11.85 -15.37 29.90
C ASP A 515 -10.94 -14.78 28.82
N LYS A 516 -9.63 -15.07 28.89
CA LYS A 516 -8.63 -14.56 27.94
C LYS A 516 -8.14 -15.61 26.92
N LYS A 517 -8.83 -16.75 26.79
CA LYS A 517 -8.36 -17.93 26.07
C LYS A 517 -8.21 -17.67 24.56
N ILE A 518 -9.12 -16.90 23.97
CA ILE A 518 -9.05 -16.48 22.55
C ILE A 518 -7.74 -15.76 22.22
N TYR A 519 -7.20 -14.99 23.17
CA TYR A 519 -5.98 -14.21 22.99
C TYR A 519 -4.71 -15.06 23.12
N SER A 520 -4.73 -16.12 23.93
CA SER A 520 -3.60 -17.06 24.05
C SER A 520 -3.33 -17.78 22.73
N ALA A 521 -4.38 -18.34 22.13
CA ALA A 521 -4.33 -18.97 20.81
C ALA A 521 -3.89 -17.98 19.72
N SER A 522 -4.55 -16.81 19.70
CA SER A 522 -4.28 -15.76 18.73
C SER A 522 -2.82 -15.30 18.77
N LYS A 523 -2.20 -15.24 19.95
CA LYS A 523 -0.79 -14.87 20.10
C LYS A 523 0.17 -15.87 19.44
N ILE A 524 -0.09 -17.18 19.57
CA ILE A 524 0.71 -18.22 18.91
C ILE A 524 0.55 -18.13 17.39
N ILE A 525 -0.69 -18.04 16.92
CA ILE A 525 -0.99 -17.87 15.49
C ILE A 525 -0.33 -16.60 14.95
N LYS A 526 -0.35 -15.49 15.69
CA LYS A 526 0.33 -14.25 15.32
C LYS A 526 1.84 -14.47 15.17
N SER A 527 2.47 -15.24 16.06
CA SER A 527 3.89 -15.60 15.92
C SER A 527 4.15 -16.47 14.69
N ILE A 528 3.23 -17.36 14.32
CA ILE A 528 3.31 -18.17 13.09
C ILE A 528 3.11 -17.32 11.83
N GLN A 529 2.23 -16.31 11.87
CA GLN A 529 2.00 -15.40 10.75
C GLN A 529 3.29 -14.66 10.31
N TYR A 530 4.20 -14.37 11.24
CA TYR A 530 5.53 -13.82 10.88
C TYR A 530 6.35 -14.76 9.99
N LEU A 531 6.20 -16.08 10.16
CA LEU A 531 6.85 -17.03 9.27
C LEU A 531 6.16 -17.09 7.91
N LEU A 532 4.83 -17.06 7.89
CA LEU A 532 4.05 -17.24 6.66
C LEU A 532 4.09 -16.00 5.75
N PHE A 533 4.13 -14.80 6.33
CA PHE A 533 4.05 -13.54 5.57
C PHE A 533 5.37 -12.75 5.51
N GLN A 534 6.30 -13.01 6.42
CA GLN A 534 7.55 -12.25 6.55
C GLN A 534 8.79 -13.14 6.61
N ASP A 535 8.61 -14.46 6.46
CA ASP A 535 9.66 -15.47 6.47
C ASP A 535 10.48 -15.56 7.78
N VAL A 536 9.92 -15.08 8.91
CA VAL A 536 10.61 -15.04 10.21
C VAL A 536 10.06 -16.07 11.18
N VAL A 537 10.89 -16.98 11.65
CA VAL A 537 10.56 -17.90 12.74
C VAL A 537 10.60 -17.17 14.08
N ARG A 538 9.44 -17.10 14.75
CA ARG A 538 9.27 -16.50 16.09
C ARG A 538 8.68 -17.44 17.13
N GLU A 539 8.32 -18.64 16.70
CA GLU A 539 7.85 -19.74 17.55
C GLU A 539 8.56 -21.02 17.11
N TRP A 540 8.93 -21.86 18.07
CA TRP A 540 9.46 -23.18 17.79
C TRP A 540 8.81 -24.23 18.70
N ASN A 541 8.29 -25.29 18.10
CA ASN A 541 7.78 -26.45 18.80
C ASN A 541 8.24 -27.75 18.11
N ASP A 542 9.04 -28.56 18.81
CA ASP A 542 9.60 -29.81 18.27
C ASP A 542 8.53 -30.81 17.83
N LYS A 543 7.33 -30.75 18.41
CA LYS A 543 6.22 -31.62 18.01
C LYS A 543 5.87 -31.44 16.53
N ILE A 544 6.03 -30.23 15.99
CA ILE A 544 5.75 -29.90 14.59
C ILE A 544 6.67 -30.68 13.64
N LEU A 545 7.88 -31.06 14.07
CA LEU A 545 8.80 -31.86 13.27
C LEU A 545 8.36 -33.33 13.10
N ARG A 546 7.46 -33.81 13.96
CA ARG A 546 6.98 -35.20 13.97
C ARG A 546 5.71 -35.38 13.15
N ILE A 547 5.04 -34.29 12.79
CA ILE A 547 3.80 -34.31 12.01
C ILE A 547 4.11 -34.78 10.59
N SER A 548 3.55 -35.93 10.22
CA SER A 548 3.77 -36.57 8.92
C SER A 548 2.50 -36.73 8.07
N ASN A 549 1.31 -36.53 8.65
CA ASN A 549 0.02 -36.55 7.95
C ASN A 549 -1.05 -35.63 8.60
N ARG A 550 -2.18 -35.46 7.90
CA ARG A 550 -3.29 -34.55 8.27
C ARG A 550 -4.01 -34.94 9.58
N GLU A 551 -4.04 -36.22 9.94
CA GLU A 551 -4.72 -36.71 11.16
C GLU A 551 -3.85 -36.47 12.41
N GLU A 552 -2.53 -36.69 12.33
CA GLU A 552 -1.59 -36.25 13.37
C GLU A 552 -1.60 -34.73 13.55
N THR A 553 -1.81 -33.99 12.45
CA THR A 553 -1.92 -32.52 12.46
C THR A 553 -3.11 -32.07 13.30
N ILE A 554 -4.30 -32.64 13.07
CA ILE A 554 -5.52 -32.32 13.84
C ILE A 554 -5.31 -32.71 15.32
N GLY A 555 -4.74 -33.88 15.59
CA GLY A 555 -4.46 -34.35 16.94
C GLY A 555 -3.38 -33.56 17.70
N GLU A 556 -2.46 -32.87 17.02
CA GLU A 556 -1.54 -31.91 17.66
C GLU A 556 -2.11 -30.48 17.73
N MET A 557 -3.02 -30.06 16.83
CA MET A 557 -3.80 -28.83 17.03
C MET A 557 -4.68 -28.92 18.29
N GLU A 558 -5.21 -30.11 18.59
CA GLU A 558 -5.89 -30.43 19.85
C GLU A 558 -4.93 -30.51 21.07
N ARG A 559 -3.65 -30.86 20.87
CA ARG A 559 -2.62 -31.05 21.92
C ARG A 559 -1.60 -29.93 22.07
N LEU A 560 -1.67 -28.89 21.23
CA LEU A 560 -0.91 -27.65 21.31
C LEU A 560 -1.50 -26.66 22.34
N GLU A 561 -2.37 -27.13 23.24
CA GLU A 561 -2.80 -26.44 24.46
C GLU A 561 -3.35 -25.02 24.24
N ILE A 562 -4.43 -24.93 23.48
CA ILE A 562 -5.62 -24.29 24.07
C ILE A 562 -6.19 -25.36 25.00
N ASP A 563 -5.82 -25.28 26.27
CA ASP A 563 -6.18 -26.22 27.34
C ASP A 563 -7.59 -26.85 27.16
N ASN A 564 -7.68 -28.17 27.03
CA ASN A 564 -8.97 -28.86 26.90
C ASN A 564 -9.81 -28.84 28.21
N SER A 565 -9.32 -28.21 29.29
CA SER A 565 -10.16 -27.86 30.45
C SER A 565 -11.29 -26.88 30.11
N ILE A 566 -11.19 -26.19 28.97
CA ILE A 566 -12.05 -25.09 28.55
C ILE A 566 -13.42 -25.57 28.02
N TYR A 567 -13.45 -26.68 27.30
CA TYR A 567 -14.68 -27.21 26.71
C TYR A 567 -15.59 -27.88 27.75
N GLN A 568 -15.00 -28.47 28.80
CA GLN A 568 -15.76 -29.13 29.85
C GLN A 568 -16.49 -28.13 30.77
N SER A 569 -16.00 -26.90 30.93
CA SER A 569 -16.70 -25.87 31.72
C SER A 569 -17.97 -25.31 31.05
N ILE A 570 -18.05 -25.39 29.71
CA ILE A 570 -19.20 -24.88 28.93
C ILE A 570 -20.31 -25.94 28.85
N LEU A 571 -19.96 -27.23 28.93
CA LEU A 571 -20.95 -28.33 28.93
C LEU A 571 -21.50 -28.68 30.32
N GLN A 572 -20.85 -28.23 31.40
CA GLN A 572 -21.29 -28.50 32.78
C GLN A 572 -22.18 -27.39 33.38
N SER A 573 -22.59 -26.39 32.58
CA SER A 573 -23.48 -25.30 33.00
C SER A 573 -24.89 -25.36 32.39
N ASN A 574 -25.29 -26.50 31.82
CA ASN A 574 -26.67 -26.82 31.47
C ASN A 574 -27.29 -27.81 32.47
#